data_AF-A0AAU7C9J0-F1
#
_entry.id   AF-A0AAU7C9J0-F1
#
_cell.length_a   1.000
_cell.length_b   1.000
_cell.length_c   1.000
_cell.angle_alpha   90.00
_cell.angle_beta   90.00
_cell.angle_gamma   90.00
#
_symmetry.space_group_name_H-M   'P 1'
#
loop_
_entity.id
_entity.type
_entity.pdbx_description
1 polymer ?
#
loop_
_entity_poly.entity_id
_entity_poly.type
_entity_poly.pdbx_seq_one_letter_code
_entity_poly.pdbx_strand_id
1 'polypeptide(L)'
;MDVMRCETVDGVLKELAMFALAYNLVRSVMGDSARLQGVGPDRIGLVDTVRWLIGIEGGDLSVLAVNPSRSGRVESRVKKRRGKQYMLMTKPRSELRKSLPIKNF
;
A
#
# COMPACT_ATOMS: atom_id res chain seq x y z
N MET A 1 -5.91 0.85 8.30
CA MET A 1 -7.16 1.03 9.05
C MET A 1 -7.02 2.31 9.85
N ASP A 2 -7.90 3.30 9.67
CA ASP A 2 -7.76 4.64 10.30
C ASP A 2 -8.83 4.88 11.37
N VAL A 3 -9.98 4.21 11.26
CA VAL A 3 -11.10 4.29 12.19
C VAL A 3 -11.70 2.89 12.34
N MET A 4 -11.90 2.44 13.58
CA MET A 4 -12.59 1.19 13.92
C MET A 4 -14.09 1.44 13.97
N ARG A 5 -14.89 0.46 13.53
CA ARG A 5 -16.36 0.58 13.48
C ARG A 5 -17.04 0.00 14.70
N CYS A 6 -16.42 -0.97 15.35
CA CYS A 6 -16.97 -1.55 16.57
C CYS A 6 -16.80 -0.60 17.77
N GLU A 7 -17.80 -0.57 18.65
CA GLU A 7 -17.81 0.28 19.85
C GLU A 7 -17.54 -0.51 21.14
N THR A 8 -17.63 -1.85 21.09
CA THR A 8 -17.32 -2.73 22.22
C THR A 8 -15.87 -3.20 22.17
N VAL A 9 -15.25 -3.43 23.33
CA VAL A 9 -13.87 -3.91 23.43
C VAL A 9 -13.68 -5.22 22.65
N ASP A 10 -14.58 -6.18 22.84
CA ASP A 10 -14.54 -7.47 22.13
C ASP A 10 -14.73 -7.30 20.61
N GLY A 11 -15.64 -6.41 20.19
CA GLY A 11 -15.83 -6.11 18.77
C GLY A 11 -14.59 -5.48 18.14
N VAL A 12 -13.97 -4.52 18.81
CA VAL A 12 -12.72 -3.88 18.38
C VAL A 12 -11.59 -4.89 18.23
N LEU A 13 -11.43 -5.81 19.20
CA LEU A 13 -10.41 -6.85 19.13
C LEU A 13 -10.63 -7.80 17.94
N LYS A 14 -11.89 -8.19 17.69
CA LYS A 14 -12.25 -9.00 16.52
C LYS A 14 -12.00 -8.26 15.21
N GLU A 15 -12.37 -6.98 15.14
CA GLU A 15 -12.17 -6.14 13.97
C GLU A 15 -10.67 -6.03 13.62
N LEU A 16 -9.82 -5.79 14.64
CA LEU A 16 -8.37 -5.72 14.48
C LEU A 16 -7.77 -7.07 14.07
N ALA A 17 -8.21 -8.16 14.71
CA ALA A 17 -7.74 -9.51 14.38
C ALA A 17 -8.09 -9.90 12.94
N MET A 18 -9.32 -9.63 12.50
CA MET A 18 -9.75 -9.88 11.12
C MET A 18 -8.97 -9.00 10.12
N PHE A 19 -8.74 -7.73 10.45
CA PHE A 19 -7.91 -6.86 9.62
C PHE A 19 -6.49 -7.42 9.48
N ALA A 20 -5.85 -7.80 10.59
CA ALA A 20 -4.51 -8.37 10.59
C ALA A 20 -4.44 -9.68 9.79
N LEU A 21 -5.42 -10.57 9.97
CA LEU A 21 -5.51 -11.83 9.24
C LEU A 21 -5.63 -11.60 7.73
N ALA A 22 -6.61 -10.80 7.30
CA ALA A 22 -6.83 -10.52 5.88
C ALA A 22 -5.65 -9.79 5.24
N TYR A 23 -5.09 -8.77 5.92
CA TYR A 23 -3.93 -8.05 5.44
C TYR A 23 -2.73 -8.97 5.27
N ASN A 24 -2.42 -9.80 6.27
CA ASN A 24 -1.29 -10.71 6.21
C ASN A 24 -1.46 -11.78 5.14
N LEU A 25 -2.67 -12.31 4.95
CA LEU A 25 -2.98 -13.24 3.87
C LEU A 25 -2.67 -12.63 2.50
N VAL A 26 -3.21 -11.43 2.23
CA VAL A 26 -2.94 -10.70 0.98
C VAL A 26 -1.43 -10.48 0.80
N ARG A 27 -0.71 -10.07 1.85
CA ARG A 27 0.74 -9.84 1.78
C ARG A 27 1.53 -11.12 1.52
N SER A 28 1.11 -12.26 2.08
CA SER A 28 1.73 -13.56 1.81
C SER A 28 1.58 -13.92 0.33
N VAL A 29 0.36 -13.82 -0.21
CA VAL A 29 0.05 -14.14 -1.61
C VAL A 29 0.80 -13.22 -2.57
N MET A 30 0.86 -11.91 -2.27
CA MET A 30 1.71 -10.97 -3.01
C MET A 30 3.19 -11.39 -3.00
N GLY A 31 3.70 -11.83 -1.86
CA GLY A 31 5.08 -12.29 -1.72
C GLY A 31 5.35 -13.56 -2.53
N ASP A 32 4.40 -14.48 -2.60
CA ASP A 32 4.52 -15.71 -3.35
C ASP A 32 4.49 -15.44 -4.86
N SER A 33 3.54 -14.62 -5.32
CA SER A 33 3.48 -14.17 -6.71
C SER A 33 4.73 -13.41 -7.14
N ALA A 34 5.25 -12.53 -6.28
CA ALA A 34 6.49 -11.79 -6.54
C ALA A 34 7.69 -12.72 -6.74
N ARG A 35 7.80 -13.79 -5.93
CA ARG A 35 8.85 -14.80 -6.09
C ARG A 35 8.72 -15.57 -7.40
N LEU A 36 7.50 -15.95 -7.78
CA LEU A 36 7.23 -16.64 -9.05
C LEU A 36 7.56 -15.76 -10.27
N GLN A 37 7.29 -14.46 -10.18
CA GLN A 37 7.52 -13.51 -11.28
C GLN A 37 8.92 -12.88 -11.28
N GLY A 38 9.75 -13.14 -10.25
CA GLY A 38 11.09 -12.55 -10.13
C GLY A 38 11.09 -11.03 -9.91
N VAL A 39 10.04 -10.47 -9.30
CA VAL A 39 9.90 -9.03 -9.04
C VAL A 39 9.87 -8.73 -7.54
N GLY A 40 10.06 -7.46 -7.17
CA GLY A 40 9.89 -7.02 -5.78
C GLY A 40 8.44 -7.15 -5.30
N PRO A 41 8.19 -7.56 -4.04
CA PRO A 41 6.83 -7.72 -3.51
C PRO A 41 6.03 -6.41 -3.43
N ASP A 42 6.71 -5.26 -3.41
CA ASP A 42 6.11 -3.93 -3.49
C ASP A 42 5.52 -3.60 -4.88
N ARG A 43 5.91 -4.37 -5.90
CA ARG A 43 5.44 -4.20 -7.28
C ARG A 43 4.14 -4.94 -7.56
N ILE A 44 3.79 -5.98 -6.80
CA ILE A 44 2.54 -6.71 -7.01
C ILE A 44 1.33 -5.84 -6.63
N GLY A 45 0.24 -5.94 -7.40
CA GLY A 45 -0.99 -5.22 -7.16
C GLY A 45 -1.79 -5.77 -5.97
N LEU A 46 -2.00 -4.95 -4.94
CA LEU A 46 -2.86 -5.32 -3.80
C LEU A 46 -4.31 -5.63 -4.24
N VAL A 47 -4.88 -4.76 -5.08
CA VAL A 47 -6.29 -4.89 -5.54
C VAL A 47 -6.49 -6.17 -6.33
N ASP A 48 -5.55 -6.46 -7.23
CA ASP A 48 -5.51 -7.67 -8.05
C ASP A 48 -5.40 -8.93 -7.17
N THR A 49 -4.48 -8.93 -6.20
CA THR A 49 -4.35 -10.01 -5.22
C THR A 49 -5.65 -10.25 -4.44
N VAL A 50 -6.33 -9.19 -4.02
CA VAL A 50 -7.61 -9.30 -3.32
C VAL A 50 -8.67 -9.91 -4.23
N ARG A 51 -8.77 -9.46 -5.49
CA ARG A 51 -9.72 -10.01 -6.48
C ARG A 51 -9.47 -11.48 -6.77
N TRP A 52 -8.21 -11.88 -6.85
CA TRP A 52 -7.82 -13.28 -6.99
C TRP A 52 -8.23 -14.10 -5.76
N LEU A 53 -7.93 -13.62 -4.55
CA LEU A 53 -8.29 -14.31 -3.29
C LEU A 53 -9.80 -14.51 -3.10
N ILE A 54 -10.62 -13.55 -3.54
CA ILE A 54 -12.08 -13.65 -3.46
C ILE A 54 -12.71 -14.31 -4.69
N GLY A 55 -11.90 -14.84 -5.62
CA GLY A 55 -12.34 -15.62 -6.77
C GLY A 55 -13.01 -14.81 -7.88
N ILE A 56 -12.86 -13.48 -7.90
CA ILE A 56 -13.34 -12.64 -9.01
C ILE A 56 -12.42 -12.81 -10.22
N GLU A 57 -11.12 -12.88 -9.97
CA GLU A 57 -10.11 -13.17 -10.98
C GLU A 57 -9.64 -14.62 -10.75
N GLY A 58 -9.68 -15.44 -11.81
CA GLY A 58 -9.15 -16.80 -11.79
C GLY A 58 -7.77 -16.86 -12.45
N GLY A 59 -7.02 -17.93 -12.19
CA GLY A 59 -5.75 -18.17 -12.86
C GLY A 59 -4.59 -18.48 -11.92
N ASP A 60 -3.41 -18.63 -12.50
CA ASP A 60 -2.20 -18.94 -11.77
C ASP A 60 -1.69 -17.73 -10.97
N LEU A 61 -1.11 -18.01 -9.81
CA LEU A 61 -0.54 -17.01 -8.92
C LEU A 61 0.62 -16.24 -9.57
N SER A 62 1.24 -16.79 -10.62
CA SER A 62 2.29 -16.15 -11.41
C SER A 62 1.80 -15.00 -12.31
N VAL A 63 0.48 -14.74 -12.40
CA VAL A 63 -0.09 -13.76 -13.34
C VAL A 63 -0.60 -12.49 -12.65
N LEU A 64 -0.45 -12.36 -11.33
CA LEU A 64 -0.91 -11.16 -10.64
C LEU A 64 -0.27 -9.89 -11.20
N ALA A 65 -1.07 -8.83 -11.33
CA ALA A 65 -0.67 -7.60 -11.98
C ALA A 65 0.56 -6.97 -11.31
N VAL A 66 1.60 -6.75 -12.12
CA VAL A 66 2.82 -6.06 -11.71
C VAL A 66 2.69 -4.56 -12.03
N ASN A 67 2.63 -3.74 -10.99
CA ASN A 67 2.66 -2.29 -11.14
C ASN A 67 3.98 -1.86 -11.78
N PRO A 68 4.00 -0.93 -12.75
CA PRO A 68 5.24 -0.44 -13.34
C PRO A 68 6.10 0.33 -12.33
N SER A 69 7.43 0.27 -12.47
CA SER A 69 8.33 1.14 -11.70
C SER A 69 8.06 2.58 -12.13
N ARG A 70 7.84 3.45 -11.15
CA ARG A 70 7.62 4.89 -11.37
C ARG A 70 8.75 5.69 -10.76
N SER A 71 9.97 5.29 -11.11
CA SER A 71 11.16 5.93 -10.59
C SER A 71 11.15 7.43 -10.91
N GLY A 72 11.64 8.23 -9.96
CA GLY A 72 11.64 9.69 -10.08
C GLY A 72 10.29 10.40 -9.91
N ARG A 73 9.16 9.69 -9.69
CA ARG A 73 7.88 10.30 -9.28
C ARG A 73 7.78 10.51 -7.77
N VAL A 74 8.88 10.93 -7.15
CA VAL A 74 8.95 11.18 -5.70
C VAL A 74 8.57 12.64 -5.40
N GLU A 75 7.66 12.84 -4.46
CA GLU A 75 7.21 14.15 -4.00
C GLU A 75 7.44 14.33 -2.50
N SER A 76 7.58 15.59 -2.08
CA SER A 76 7.61 15.93 -0.67
C SER A 76 6.29 15.56 0.01
N ARG A 77 6.38 14.78 1.10
CA ARG A 77 5.23 14.33 1.91
C ARG A 77 4.70 15.45 2.81
N VAL A 78 4.19 16.52 2.20
CA VAL A 78 3.62 17.71 2.86
C VAL A 78 2.26 18.06 2.28
N LYS A 79 1.41 18.72 3.08
CA LYS A 79 0.05 19.12 2.67
C LYS A 79 -0.13 20.62 2.60
N LYS A 80 -0.89 21.09 1.61
CA LYS A 80 -1.21 22.52 1.47
C LYS A 80 -2.17 23.00 2.55
N ARG A 81 -3.22 22.22 2.85
CA ARG A 81 -4.29 22.55 3.80
C ARG A 81 -4.92 21.26 4.37
N ARG A 82 -5.67 21.39 5.48
CA ARG A 82 -6.30 20.35 6.31
C ARG A 82 -5.33 19.56 7.20
N GLY A 83 -5.67 19.44 8.48
CA GLY A 83 -4.99 18.58 9.44
C GLY A 83 -5.21 17.10 9.11
N LYS A 84 -4.23 16.48 8.44
CA LYS A 84 -3.92 15.06 8.65
C LYS A 84 -2.58 15.01 9.38
N GLN A 85 -2.15 13.84 9.87
CA GLN A 85 -0.85 13.63 10.51
C GLN A 85 0.33 13.73 9.48
N TYR A 86 0.48 14.89 8.85
CA TYR A 86 1.53 15.22 7.87
C TYR A 86 1.91 16.69 8.05
N MET A 87 3.19 17.01 7.83
CA MET A 87 3.68 18.40 7.93
C MET A 87 2.99 19.33 6.93
N LEU A 88 2.80 20.59 7.33
CA LEU A 88 2.29 21.64 6.45
C LEU A 88 3.35 22.04 5.41
N MET A 89 2.89 22.39 4.21
CA MET A 89 3.74 22.87 3.13
C MET A 89 4.10 24.35 3.38
N THR A 90 5.20 24.59 4.09
CA THR A 90 5.69 25.93 4.45
C THR A 90 6.49 26.61 3.34
N LYS A 91 7.02 25.84 2.38
CA LYS A 91 7.78 26.32 1.22
C LYS A 91 7.14 25.87 -0.09
N PRO A 92 7.38 26.56 -1.22
CA PRO A 92 6.98 26.10 -2.54
C PRO A 92 7.45 24.67 -2.82
N ARG A 93 6.60 23.86 -3.46
CA ARG A 93 6.91 22.45 -3.75
C ARG A 93 8.17 22.28 -4.61
N SER A 94 8.46 23.24 -5.50
CA SER A 94 9.68 23.27 -6.31
C SER A 94 10.96 23.29 -5.46
N GLU A 95 10.95 24.01 -4.34
CA GLU A 95 12.09 24.08 -3.41
C GLU A 95 12.23 22.78 -2.62
N LEU A 96 11.11 22.26 -2.09
CA LEU A 96 11.09 21.02 -1.32
C LEU A 96 11.52 19.79 -2.14
N ARG A 97 11.29 19.79 -3.46
CA ARG A 97 11.79 18.73 -4.34
C ARG A 97 13.32 18.68 -4.41
N LYS A 98 14.02 19.80 -4.18
CA LYS A 98 15.50 19.86 -4.18
C LYS A 98 16.10 19.17 -2.96
N SER A 99 15.37 19.10 -1.85
CA SER A 99 15.82 18.46 -0.61
C SER A 99 15.43 16.98 -0.49
N LEU A 100 14.81 16.38 -1.52
CA LEU A 100 14.48 14.96 -1.50
C LEU A 100 15.76 14.12 -1.66
N PRO A 101 15.98 13.09 -0.83
CA PRO A 101 17.10 12.18 -1.01
C PRO A 101 16.93 11.42 -2.34
N ILE A 102 17.92 11.59 -3.23
CA ILE A 102 18.21 10.90 -4.50
C ILE A 102 16.98 10.59 -5.40
N LYS A 103 16.98 11.18 -6.61
CA LYS A 103 15.94 11.05 -7.65
C LYS A 103 15.79 9.65 -8.28
N ASN A 104 16.51 8.64 -7.80
CA ASN A 104 16.71 7.34 -8.48
C ASN A 104 16.12 6.13 -7.75
N PHE A 105 15.21 6.32 -6.80
CA PHE A 105 14.29 5.23 -6.40
C PHE A 105 13.31 4.94 -7.52
#